data_AF-A0A261UZF3-F1
#
_entry.id   AF-A0A261UZF3-F1
#
_cell.length_a   1.000
_cell.length_b   1.000
_cell.length_c   1.000
_cell.angle_alpha   90.00
_cell.angle_beta   90.00
_cell.angle_gamma   90.00
#
_symmetry.space_group_name_H-M   'P 1'
#
loop_
_entity.id
_entity.type
_entity.pdbx_description
1 polymer ?
#
loop_
_entity_poly.entity_id
_entity_poly.type
_entity_poly.pdbx_seq_one_letter_code
_entity_poly.pdbx_strand_id
1 'polypeptide(L)'
;MSHLVLLLLGVDYLRKRAQALVVAGWIFLLAGIVVFIDALDGALYFPLNFFAVLFVIEGLATLAIAKSGVGGQRVLRYVKGVFVLAAGALILAGHHHGHFVLSMMFGLLFLVDGLIQCTAAYVVRYERWRYVFASGVAEVLLAIFFFQPYPTHYVGTVPYCLGLFLAFAGIKLLSLARRVRHLDSNPALADNPNPEFMPTREDAAARTVFEGPPLASERALTVHVWTPSGSAKAQTRNYPVVDRYIAAVDVNGVVSTGHAALESPEGVYVSLYPAAEIDHSPEQFGTLLRATAENNVPGIFQPDYRTESKAWCPSTVQVRIRNYDAAKLQAFWDGYRENTTYNLTYRNCSSSVSNALEAALDGVVGRLHGARAGWGLLLRLLLTPELWVAAQIRKRALTMAWTPGLTLDYARALSMLADPRPFGWWKMSQAAIRQIGQRRAGWRRQDREAVARNARPQPTTESRQ
;
A
#
# COMPACT_ATOMS: atom_id res chain seq x y z
N MET A 1 -1.79 -5.34 5.00
CA MET A 1 -3.16 -4.99 4.53
C MET A 1 -4.21 -5.11 5.62
N SER A 2 -4.48 -6.30 6.18
CA SER A 2 -5.52 -6.48 7.22
C SER A 2 -5.38 -5.50 8.40
N HIS A 3 -4.15 -5.23 8.83
CA HIS A 3 -3.86 -4.22 9.85
C HIS A 3 -4.27 -2.80 9.43
N LEU A 4 -3.98 -2.37 8.19
CA LEU A 4 -4.39 -1.04 7.71
C LEU A 4 -5.89 -0.93 7.49
N VAL A 5 -6.55 -2.01 7.08
CA VAL A 5 -8.01 -2.05 6.98
C VAL A 5 -8.64 -1.89 8.37
N LEU A 6 -8.11 -2.59 9.37
CA LEU A 6 -8.50 -2.43 10.78
C LEU A 6 -8.25 -1.01 11.27
N LEU A 7 -7.05 -0.49 11.03
CA LEU A 7 -6.63 0.84 11.45
C LEU A 7 -7.51 1.92 10.82
N LEU A 8 -7.71 1.92 9.51
CA LEU A 8 -8.43 2.99 8.82
C LEU A 8 -9.95 2.92 9.04
N LEU A 9 -10.54 1.72 9.08
CA LEU A 9 -11.99 1.58 9.30
C LEU A 9 -12.36 1.66 10.79
N GLY A 10 -11.42 1.33 11.68
CA GLY A 10 -11.64 1.25 13.12
C GLY A 10 -12.25 -0.09 13.55
N VAL A 11 -12.06 -0.41 14.84
CA VAL A 11 -12.53 -1.65 15.46
C VAL A 11 -14.05 -1.76 15.40
N ASP A 12 -14.78 -0.69 15.71
CA ASP A 12 -16.25 -0.69 15.78
C ASP A 12 -16.91 -1.03 14.44
N TYR A 13 -16.36 -0.50 13.33
CA TYR A 13 -16.87 -0.76 11.99
C TYR A 13 -16.78 -2.25 11.65
N LEU A 14 -15.64 -2.87 11.97
CA LEU A 14 -15.39 -4.27 11.66
C LEU A 14 -16.09 -5.20 12.66
N ARG A 15 -16.25 -4.81 13.92
CA ARG A 15 -16.92 -5.62 14.96
C ARG A 15 -18.36 -5.92 14.57
N LYS A 16 -19.07 -4.92 14.06
CA LYS A 16 -20.43 -5.07 13.49
C LYS A 16 -20.51 -6.06 12.32
N ARG A 17 -19.38 -6.38 11.67
CA ARG A 17 -19.29 -7.24 10.49
C ARG A 17 -18.45 -8.49 10.71
N ALA A 18 -18.03 -8.77 11.95
CA ALA A 18 -17.13 -9.86 12.25
C ALA A 18 -17.71 -11.24 11.91
N GLN A 19 -19.04 -11.43 12.00
CA GLN A 19 -19.69 -12.66 11.57
C GLN A 19 -19.58 -12.87 10.06
N ALA A 20 -19.87 -11.85 9.26
CA ALA A 20 -19.76 -11.94 7.80
C ALA A 20 -18.29 -12.16 7.36
N LEU A 21 -17.32 -11.54 8.03
CA LEU A 21 -15.89 -11.83 7.80
C LEU A 21 -15.53 -13.29 8.09
N VAL A 22 -16.13 -13.89 9.13
CA VAL A 22 -15.95 -15.33 9.42
C VAL A 22 -16.54 -16.19 8.31
N VAL A 23 -17.78 -15.91 7.89
CA VAL A 23 -18.45 -16.66 6.82
C VAL A 23 -17.65 -16.58 5.52
N ALA A 24 -17.27 -15.36 5.10
CA ALA A 24 -16.44 -15.16 3.91
C ALA A 24 -15.07 -15.85 4.04
N GLY A 25 -14.46 -15.80 5.22
CA GLY A 25 -13.20 -16.47 5.48
C GLY A 25 -13.28 -17.99 5.30
N TRP A 26 -14.34 -18.62 5.81
CA TRP A 26 -14.58 -20.05 5.60
C TRP A 26 -14.90 -20.41 4.15
N ILE A 27 -15.71 -19.61 3.46
CA ILE A 27 -15.99 -19.82 2.03
C ILE A 27 -14.70 -19.82 1.23
N PHE A 28 -13.83 -18.83 1.44
CA PHE A 28 -12.56 -18.73 0.73
C PHE A 28 -11.61 -19.87 1.09
N LEU A 29 -11.55 -20.25 2.37
CA LEU A 29 -10.71 -21.35 2.82
C LEU A 29 -11.14 -22.68 2.22
N LEU A 30 -12.43 -23.00 2.29
CA LEU A 30 -12.99 -24.25 1.75
C LEU A 30 -12.87 -24.28 0.22
N ALA A 31 -13.18 -23.18 -0.48
CA ALA A 31 -12.99 -23.08 -1.92
C ALA A 31 -11.51 -23.29 -2.30
N GLY A 32 -10.58 -22.71 -1.55
CA GLY A 32 -9.15 -22.90 -1.78
C GLY A 32 -8.70 -24.35 -1.60
N ILE A 33 -9.17 -25.02 -0.54
CA ILE A 33 -8.89 -26.43 -0.28
C ILE A 33 -9.45 -27.32 -1.39
N VAL A 34 -10.70 -27.10 -1.81
CA VAL A 34 -11.33 -27.89 -2.87
C VAL A 34 -10.57 -27.73 -4.19
N VAL A 35 -10.25 -26.50 -4.60
CA VAL A 35 -9.48 -26.24 -5.83
C VAL A 35 -8.08 -26.85 -5.75
N PHE A 36 -7.44 -26.85 -4.58
CA PHE A 36 -6.13 -27.47 -4.39
C PHE A 36 -6.20 -28.99 -4.48
N ILE A 37 -7.23 -29.63 -3.91
CA ILE A 37 -7.41 -31.10 -3.96
C ILE A 37 -7.78 -31.55 -5.37
N ASP A 38 -8.69 -30.85 -6.05
CA ASP A 38 -9.05 -31.08 -7.48
C ASP A 38 -7.82 -31.04 -8.39
N ALA A 39 -6.82 -30.25 -8.01
CA ALA A 39 -5.59 -30.17 -8.77
C ALA A 39 -4.66 -31.37 -8.56
N LEU A 40 -4.83 -32.18 -7.50
CA LEU A 40 -3.94 -33.29 -7.14
C LEU A 40 -4.33 -34.63 -7.80
N ASP A 41 -5.62 -34.85 -8.06
CA ASP A 41 -6.15 -36.17 -8.44
C ASP A 41 -6.01 -36.51 -9.94
N GLY A 42 -5.46 -35.58 -10.73
CA GLY A 42 -5.26 -35.75 -12.16
C GLY A 42 -6.54 -35.63 -13.01
N ALA A 43 -7.71 -35.49 -12.38
CA ALA A 43 -9.00 -35.29 -13.02
C ALA A 43 -9.47 -33.85 -12.77
N LEU A 44 -8.77 -32.87 -13.37
CA LEU A 44 -9.04 -31.45 -13.20
C LEU A 44 -10.47 -31.07 -13.65
N TYR A 45 -11.37 -30.88 -12.68
CA TYR A 45 -12.71 -30.32 -12.93
C TYR A 45 -12.69 -28.79 -12.97
N PHE A 46 -11.63 -28.16 -12.45
CA PHE A 46 -11.46 -26.72 -12.52
C PHE A 46 -11.45 -26.20 -13.99
N PRO A 47 -12.27 -25.19 -14.34
CA PRO A 47 -12.41 -24.72 -15.72
C PRO A 47 -11.22 -23.84 -16.15
N LEU A 48 -10.07 -24.47 -16.37
CA LEU A 48 -8.79 -23.84 -16.74
C LEU A 48 -8.93 -22.88 -17.92
N ASN A 49 -9.62 -23.30 -18.99
CA ASN A 49 -9.81 -22.48 -20.20
C ASN A 49 -10.61 -21.20 -19.93
N PHE A 50 -11.63 -21.26 -19.07
CA PHE A 50 -12.42 -20.08 -18.71
C PHE A 50 -11.56 -19.06 -17.96
N PHE A 51 -10.78 -19.50 -16.98
CA PHE A 51 -9.86 -18.63 -16.24
C PHE A 51 -8.73 -18.08 -17.12
N ALA A 52 -8.25 -18.86 -18.08
CA ALA A 52 -7.24 -18.41 -19.03
C ALA A 52 -7.76 -17.25 -19.90
N VAL A 53 -9.01 -17.33 -20.38
CA VAL A 53 -9.67 -16.23 -21.11
C VAL A 53 -9.82 -15.01 -20.21
N LEU A 54 -10.22 -15.17 -18.94
CA LEU A 54 -10.28 -14.05 -17.99
C LEU A 54 -8.92 -13.40 -17.78
N PHE A 55 -7.84 -14.17 -17.71
CA PHE A 55 -6.47 -13.66 -17.59
C PHE A 55 -6.07 -12.86 -18.83
N VAL A 56 -6.38 -13.37 -20.04
CA VAL A 56 -6.12 -12.63 -21.29
C VAL A 56 -6.88 -11.30 -21.29
N ILE A 57 -8.16 -11.29 -20.93
CA ILE A 57 -8.98 -10.07 -20.86
C ILE A 57 -8.40 -9.08 -19.84
N GLU A 58 -8.06 -9.53 -18.62
CA GLU A 58 -7.47 -8.70 -17.57
C GLU A 58 -6.09 -8.15 -17.99
N GLY A 59 -5.26 -8.97 -18.64
CA GLY A 59 -3.96 -8.56 -19.17
C GLY A 59 -4.09 -7.46 -20.23
N LEU A 60 -4.98 -7.64 -21.20
CA LEU A 60 -5.27 -6.63 -22.22
C LEU A 60 -5.86 -5.35 -21.63
N ALA A 61 -6.82 -5.46 -20.72
CA ALA A 61 -7.41 -4.31 -20.03
C ALA A 61 -6.36 -3.54 -19.22
N THR A 62 -5.51 -4.25 -18.48
CA THR A 62 -4.41 -3.65 -17.71
C THR A 62 -3.44 -2.91 -18.64
N LEU A 63 -3.06 -3.50 -19.78
CA LEU A 63 -2.17 -2.87 -20.77
C LEU A 63 -2.79 -1.66 -21.44
N ALA A 64 -4.09 -1.71 -21.76
CA ALA A 64 -4.83 -0.58 -22.34
C ALA A 64 -4.83 0.64 -21.41
N ILE A 65 -4.92 0.40 -20.10
CA ILE A 65 -4.96 1.45 -19.07
C ILE A 65 -3.55 1.78 -18.53
N ALA A 66 -2.52 1.00 -18.85
CA ALA A 66 -1.17 1.22 -18.33
C ALA A 66 -0.62 2.62 -18.63
N LYS A 67 -0.98 3.21 -19.79
CA LYS A 67 -0.59 4.57 -20.18
C LYS A 67 -1.14 5.67 -19.27
N SER A 68 -2.24 5.44 -18.54
CA SER A 68 -2.82 6.43 -17.62
C SER A 68 -2.16 6.47 -16.23
N GLY A 69 -1.15 5.63 -15.98
CA GLY A 69 -0.39 5.63 -14.73
C GLY A 69 0.65 6.74 -14.63
N VAL A 70 0.82 7.29 -13.43
CA VAL A 70 1.86 8.28 -13.13
C VAL A 70 3.11 7.58 -12.58
N GLY A 71 4.28 7.89 -13.15
CA GLY A 71 5.59 7.41 -12.66
C GLY A 71 5.72 5.88 -12.60
N GLY A 72 6.25 5.34 -11.49
CA GLY A 72 6.50 3.90 -11.31
C GLY A 72 5.25 3.01 -11.38
N GLN A 73 4.04 3.55 -11.15
CA GLN A 73 2.79 2.80 -11.34
C GLN A 73 2.59 2.37 -12.79
N ARG A 74 3.10 3.16 -13.76
CA ARG A 74 3.01 2.83 -15.19
C ARG A 74 3.82 1.58 -15.50
N VAL A 75 5.06 1.50 -15.03
CA VAL A 75 5.95 0.35 -15.23
C VAL A 75 5.35 -0.90 -14.58
N LEU A 76 4.89 -0.80 -13.34
CA LEU A 76 4.24 -1.91 -12.62
C LEU A 76 2.99 -2.42 -13.35
N ARG A 77 2.17 -1.53 -13.92
CA ARG A 77 0.99 -1.93 -14.72
C ARG A 77 1.40 -2.64 -16.01
N TYR A 78 2.45 -2.18 -16.70
CA TYR A 78 2.96 -2.90 -17.87
C TYR A 78 3.48 -4.28 -17.51
N VAL A 79 4.31 -4.39 -16.47
CA VAL A 79 4.86 -5.68 -16.02
C VAL A 79 3.73 -6.63 -15.62
N LYS A 80 2.75 -6.18 -14.81
CA LYS A 80 1.56 -6.97 -14.46
C LYS A 80 0.80 -7.40 -15.72
N GLY A 81 0.50 -6.46 -16.60
CA GLY A 81 -0.31 -6.70 -17.80
C GLY A 81 0.33 -7.72 -18.74
N VAL A 82 1.63 -7.57 -19.02
CA VAL A 82 2.39 -8.53 -19.84
C VAL A 82 2.44 -9.91 -19.19
N PHE A 83 2.74 -9.97 -17.88
CA PHE A 83 2.84 -11.24 -17.15
C PHE A 83 1.50 -11.99 -17.14
N VAL A 84 0.40 -11.30 -16.82
CA VAL A 84 -0.95 -11.90 -16.78
C VAL A 84 -1.40 -12.34 -18.17
N LEU A 85 -1.13 -11.54 -19.20
CA LEU A 85 -1.42 -11.90 -20.59
C LEU A 85 -0.62 -13.13 -21.03
N ALA A 86 0.68 -13.17 -20.73
CA ALA A 86 1.55 -14.30 -21.03
C ALA A 86 1.10 -15.57 -20.30
N ALA A 87 0.73 -15.48 -19.02
CA ALA A 87 0.18 -16.59 -18.25
C ALA A 87 -1.11 -17.12 -18.89
N GLY A 88 -2.06 -16.24 -19.23
CA GLY A 88 -3.30 -16.62 -19.92
C GLY A 88 -3.04 -17.31 -21.26
N ALA A 89 -2.13 -16.76 -22.08
CA ALA A 89 -1.76 -17.34 -23.37
C ALA A 89 -1.08 -18.71 -23.22
N LEU A 90 -0.19 -18.89 -22.24
CA LEU A 90 0.47 -20.17 -21.97
C LEU A 90 -0.51 -21.24 -21.50
N ILE A 91 -1.52 -20.88 -20.71
CA ILE A 91 -2.58 -21.82 -20.31
C ILE A 91 -3.38 -22.27 -21.54
N LEU A 92 -3.77 -21.33 -22.43
CA LEU A 92 -4.50 -21.66 -23.67
C LEU A 92 -3.65 -22.48 -24.65
N ALA A 93 -2.34 -22.22 -24.69
CA ALA A 93 -1.39 -22.97 -25.51
C ALA A 93 -1.07 -24.37 -24.94
N GLY A 94 -1.70 -24.79 -23.82
CA GLY A 94 -1.35 -25.91 -22.94
C GLY A 94 -0.60 -27.10 -23.55
N HIS A 95 -1.06 -27.64 -24.69
CA HIS A 95 -0.46 -28.78 -25.39
C HIS A 95 0.95 -28.53 -25.97
N HIS A 96 1.40 -27.28 -26.06
CA HIS A 96 2.71 -26.85 -26.57
C HIS A 96 3.66 -26.43 -25.44
N HIS A 97 3.82 -27.27 -24.41
CA HIS A 97 4.67 -27.00 -23.23
C HIS A 97 4.24 -25.80 -22.36
N GLY A 98 3.05 -25.24 -22.57
CA GLY A 98 2.58 -24.06 -21.85
C GLY A 98 2.52 -24.27 -20.32
N HIS A 99 2.01 -25.43 -19.89
CA HIS A 99 1.95 -25.79 -18.46
C HIS A 99 3.34 -25.95 -17.83
N PHE A 100 4.30 -26.54 -18.57
CA PHE A 100 5.67 -26.69 -18.11
C PHE A 100 6.33 -25.32 -17.89
N VAL A 101 6.28 -24.45 -18.89
CA VAL A 101 6.87 -23.09 -18.82
C VAL A 101 6.25 -22.30 -17.66
N LEU A 102 4.93 -22.41 -17.50
CA LEU A 102 4.21 -21.73 -16.42
C LEU A 102 4.65 -22.23 -15.03
N SER A 103 4.82 -23.54 -14.86
CA SER A 103 5.32 -24.13 -13.61
C SER A 103 6.75 -23.70 -13.30
N MET A 104 7.64 -23.68 -14.30
CA MET A 104 9.01 -23.19 -14.12
C MET A 104 9.03 -21.72 -13.70
N MET A 105 8.16 -20.90 -14.31
CA MET A 105 8.07 -19.48 -14.00
C MET A 105 7.56 -19.23 -12.57
N PHE A 106 6.48 -19.91 -12.14
CA PHE A 106 6.00 -19.82 -10.76
C PHE A 106 7.00 -20.39 -9.76
N GLY A 107 7.62 -21.54 -10.05
CA GLY A 107 8.66 -22.14 -9.22
C GLY A 107 9.84 -21.18 -8.99
N LEU A 108 10.33 -20.53 -10.04
CA LEU A 108 11.40 -19.55 -9.92
C LEU A 108 10.97 -18.33 -9.09
N LEU A 109 9.74 -17.83 -9.27
CA LEU A 109 9.22 -16.71 -8.49
C LEU A 109 9.14 -17.04 -6.99
N PHE A 110 8.61 -18.22 -6.64
CA PHE A 110 8.54 -18.70 -5.26
C PHE A 110 9.94 -18.93 -4.66
N LEU A 111 10.88 -19.47 -5.45
CA LEU A 111 12.25 -19.67 -4.99
C LEU A 111 12.94 -18.34 -4.66
N VAL A 112 12.86 -17.37 -5.58
CA VAL A 112 13.48 -16.06 -5.39
C VAL A 112 12.84 -15.32 -4.21
N ASP A 113 11.50 -15.31 -4.11
CA ASP A 113 10.81 -14.66 -2.98
C ASP A 113 11.17 -15.33 -1.64
N GLY A 114 11.14 -16.67 -1.59
CA GLY A 114 11.49 -17.43 -0.39
C GLY A 114 12.94 -17.22 0.06
N LEU A 115 13.90 -17.19 -0.88
CA LEU A 115 15.31 -16.92 -0.57
C LEU A 115 15.54 -15.49 -0.06
N ILE A 116 14.92 -14.49 -0.71
CA ILE A 116 14.99 -13.09 -0.26
C ILE A 116 14.37 -12.95 1.14
N GLN A 117 13.21 -13.57 1.36
CA GLN A 117 12.50 -13.53 2.64
C GLN A 117 13.30 -14.19 3.77
N CYS A 118 13.89 -15.37 3.53
CA CYS A 118 14.76 -16.05 4.47
C CYS A 118 15.99 -15.21 4.82
N THR A 119 16.65 -14.64 3.81
CA THR A 119 17.85 -13.81 3.99
C THR A 119 17.54 -12.56 4.80
N ALA A 120 16.48 -11.83 4.43
CA ALA A 120 16.05 -10.62 5.13
C ALA A 120 15.67 -10.91 6.59
N ALA A 121 14.89 -11.97 6.84
CA ALA A 121 14.50 -12.36 8.19
C ALA A 121 15.71 -12.74 9.06
N TYR A 122 16.66 -13.50 8.49
CA TYR A 122 17.86 -13.95 9.20
C TYR A 122 18.81 -12.80 9.57
N VAL A 123 18.98 -11.83 8.67
CA VAL A 123 19.84 -10.65 8.89
C VAL A 123 19.21 -9.69 9.89
N VAL A 124 17.93 -9.32 9.70
CA VAL A 124 17.29 -8.23 10.45
C VAL A 124 16.81 -8.68 11.84
N ARG A 125 16.36 -9.94 12.01
CA ARG A 125 15.95 -10.51 13.30
C ARG A 125 14.89 -9.72 14.10
N TYR A 126 13.96 -9.05 13.44
CA TYR A 126 12.80 -8.40 14.10
C TYR A 126 11.91 -9.40 14.85
N GLU A 127 11.07 -8.95 15.80
CA GLU A 127 10.32 -9.78 16.77
C GLU A 127 9.74 -11.12 16.24
N ARG A 128 9.22 -11.14 15.00
CA ARG A 128 8.57 -12.31 14.38
C ARG A 128 9.37 -12.96 13.25
N TRP A 129 10.67 -12.70 13.18
CA TRP A 129 11.53 -13.15 12.09
C TRP A 129 11.50 -14.67 11.89
N ARG A 130 11.35 -15.46 12.96
CA ARG A 130 11.28 -16.93 12.88
C ARG A 130 10.06 -17.42 12.08
N TYR A 131 8.91 -16.80 12.26
CA TYR A 131 7.69 -17.15 11.51
C TYR A 131 7.82 -16.80 10.03
N VAL A 132 8.46 -15.66 9.73
CA VAL A 132 8.67 -15.22 8.36
C VAL A 132 9.78 -16.01 7.67
N PHE A 133 10.81 -16.43 8.42
CA PHE A 133 11.80 -17.38 7.92
C PHE A 133 11.14 -18.72 7.60
N ALA A 134 10.28 -19.23 8.48
CA ALA A 134 9.53 -20.46 8.23
C ALA A 134 8.60 -20.35 7.01
N SER A 135 7.94 -19.20 6.79
CA SER A 135 7.16 -18.99 5.56
C SER A 135 8.05 -18.94 4.31
N GLY A 136 9.24 -18.35 4.38
CA GLY A 136 10.20 -18.35 3.27
C GLY A 136 10.69 -19.76 2.95
N VAL A 137 10.92 -20.60 3.96
CA VAL A 137 11.22 -22.03 3.77
C VAL A 137 10.05 -22.76 3.10
N ALA A 138 8.82 -22.48 3.52
CA ALA A 138 7.62 -23.06 2.88
C ALA A 138 7.48 -22.63 1.40
N GLU A 139 7.80 -21.38 1.06
CA GLU A 139 7.86 -20.90 -0.33
C GLU A 139 8.93 -21.63 -1.15
N VAL A 140 10.11 -21.88 -0.58
CA VAL A 140 11.17 -22.68 -1.22
C VAL A 140 10.71 -24.13 -1.45
N LEU A 141 10.03 -24.75 -0.47
CA LEU A 141 9.48 -26.10 -0.64
C LEU A 141 8.40 -26.14 -1.74
N LEU A 142 7.55 -25.11 -1.81
CA LEU A 142 6.56 -24.97 -2.88
C LEU A 142 7.22 -24.78 -4.25
N ALA A 143 8.34 -24.06 -4.32
CA ALA A 143 9.12 -23.95 -5.55
C ALA A 143 9.67 -25.30 -6.02
N ILE A 144 10.21 -26.12 -5.10
CA ILE A 144 10.66 -27.48 -5.40
C ILE A 144 9.50 -28.32 -5.94
N PHE A 145 8.31 -28.22 -5.32
CA PHE A 145 7.12 -28.89 -5.80
C PHE A 145 6.76 -28.47 -7.24
N PHE A 146 6.82 -27.19 -7.58
CA PHE A 146 6.56 -26.71 -8.96
C PHE A 146 7.64 -27.11 -9.98
N PHE A 147 8.88 -27.37 -9.56
CA PHE A 147 9.90 -27.89 -10.47
C PHE A 147 9.71 -29.36 -10.81
N GLN A 148 8.93 -30.08 -10.02
CA GLN A 148 8.65 -31.50 -10.25
C GLN A 148 7.41 -31.67 -11.14
N PRO A 149 7.39 -32.66 -12.04
CA PRO A 149 6.21 -32.98 -12.83
C PRO A 149 5.10 -33.60 -11.98
N TYR A 150 5.39 -34.02 -10.76
CA TYR A 150 4.43 -34.67 -9.87
C TYR A 150 3.45 -33.64 -9.27
N PRO A 151 2.16 -33.98 -9.05
CA PRO A 151 1.47 -35.22 -9.46
C PRO A 151 0.82 -35.15 -10.85
N THR A 152 0.64 -33.96 -11.43
CA THR A 152 -0.24 -33.74 -12.59
C THR A 152 0.47 -33.31 -13.87
N HIS A 153 1.75 -33.63 -14.04
CA HIS A 153 2.58 -33.18 -15.18
C HIS A 153 2.42 -31.68 -15.49
N TYR A 154 2.51 -30.85 -14.44
CA TYR A 154 2.41 -29.37 -14.49
C TYR A 154 1.02 -28.76 -14.79
N VAL A 155 0.02 -29.55 -15.18
CA VAL A 155 -1.32 -29.02 -15.54
C VAL A 155 -2.00 -28.33 -14.33
N GLY A 156 -1.83 -28.90 -13.13
CA GLY A 156 -2.39 -28.37 -11.88
C GLY A 156 -1.76 -27.08 -11.36
N THR A 157 -0.67 -26.55 -11.96
CA THR A 157 0.08 -25.37 -11.45
C THR A 157 -0.82 -24.19 -11.10
N VAL A 158 -1.71 -23.82 -12.02
CA VAL A 158 -2.60 -22.65 -11.85
C VAL A 158 -3.64 -22.89 -10.76
N PRO A 159 -4.37 -24.02 -10.78
CA PRO A 159 -5.22 -24.43 -9.66
C PRO A 159 -4.50 -24.48 -8.31
N TYR A 160 -3.28 -25.00 -8.22
CA TYR A 160 -2.50 -25.01 -6.96
C TYR A 160 -2.28 -23.58 -6.44
N CYS A 161 -1.79 -22.68 -7.30
CA CYS A 161 -1.57 -21.27 -6.94
C CYS A 161 -2.88 -20.58 -6.50
N LEU A 162 -3.97 -20.81 -7.23
CA LEU A 162 -5.27 -20.23 -6.92
C LEU A 162 -5.84 -20.79 -5.61
N GLY A 163 -5.75 -22.09 -5.40
CA GLY A 163 -6.20 -22.79 -4.19
C GLY A 163 -5.46 -22.27 -2.95
N LEU A 164 -4.13 -22.17 -3.02
CA LEU A 164 -3.30 -21.58 -1.97
C LEU A 164 -3.66 -20.12 -1.73
N PHE A 165 -3.83 -19.31 -2.78
CA PHE A 165 -4.22 -17.91 -2.65
C PHE A 165 -5.56 -17.75 -1.91
N LEU A 166 -6.58 -18.52 -2.30
CA LEU A 166 -7.89 -18.53 -1.67
C LEU A 166 -7.82 -19.00 -0.21
N ALA A 167 -7.08 -20.07 0.06
CA ALA A 167 -6.87 -20.58 1.41
C ALA A 167 -6.21 -19.53 2.32
N PHE A 168 -5.11 -18.90 1.88
CA PHE A 168 -4.45 -17.84 2.64
C PHE A 168 -5.31 -16.60 2.81
N ALA A 169 -6.10 -16.21 1.80
CA ALA A 169 -7.06 -15.12 1.92
C ALA A 169 -8.13 -15.44 2.98
N GLY A 170 -8.66 -16.66 2.97
CA GLY A 170 -9.61 -17.16 3.97
C GLY A 170 -9.04 -17.11 5.39
N ILE A 171 -7.83 -17.65 5.60
CA ILE A 171 -7.13 -17.62 6.89
C ILE A 171 -6.92 -16.18 7.38
N LYS A 172 -6.53 -15.25 6.49
CA LYS A 172 -6.36 -13.83 6.84
C LYS A 172 -7.67 -13.15 7.24
N LEU A 173 -8.78 -13.48 6.59
CA LEU A 173 -10.11 -12.99 6.96
C LEU A 173 -10.55 -13.53 8.32
N LEU A 174 -10.35 -14.83 8.57
CA LEU A 174 -10.63 -15.46 9.86
C LEU A 174 -9.78 -14.86 10.99
N SER A 175 -8.48 -14.66 10.75
CA SER A 175 -7.56 -14.01 11.69
C SER A 175 -7.99 -12.57 12.00
N LEU A 176 -8.37 -11.78 10.98
CA LEU A 176 -8.89 -10.43 11.16
C LEU A 176 -10.18 -10.44 11.99
N ALA A 177 -11.12 -11.34 11.69
CA ALA A 177 -12.38 -11.44 12.41
C ALA A 177 -12.18 -11.83 13.87
N ARG A 178 -11.29 -12.79 14.16
CA ARG A 178 -10.91 -13.15 15.54
C ARG A 178 -10.29 -11.96 16.26
N ARG A 179 -9.32 -11.29 15.64
CA ARG A 179 -8.65 -10.13 16.23
C ARG A 179 -9.64 -9.02 16.57
N VAL A 180 -10.58 -8.71 15.69
CA VAL A 180 -11.61 -7.68 15.91
C VAL A 180 -12.58 -8.04 17.05
N ARG A 181 -12.85 -9.32 17.29
CA ARG A 181 -13.72 -9.77 18.39
C ARG A 181 -13.05 -9.70 19.76
N HIS A 182 -11.73 -9.89 19.81
CA HIS A 182 -10.95 -9.90 21.06
C HIS A 182 -10.25 -8.58 21.37
N LEU A 183 -10.20 -7.63 20.42
CA LEU A 183 -9.68 -6.30 20.67
C LEU A 183 -10.75 -5.42 21.30
N ASP A 184 -10.53 -4.99 22.53
CA ASP A 184 -11.34 -3.95 23.18
C ASP A 184 -11.12 -2.57 22.52
N SER A 185 -9.87 -2.29 22.10
CA SER A 185 -9.43 -1.07 21.39
C SER A 185 -8.37 -1.38 20.30
N ASN A 186 -8.02 -0.41 19.44
CA ASN A 186 -7.05 -0.64 18.35
C ASN A 186 -5.64 -0.89 18.91
N PRO A 187 -4.90 -1.93 18.47
CA PRO A 187 -3.53 -2.20 18.89
C PRO A 187 -2.52 -1.10 18.64
N ALA A 188 -2.81 -0.09 17.80
CA ALA A 188 -2.00 1.13 17.73
C ALA A 188 -2.03 1.96 19.04
N LEU A 189 -2.94 1.63 19.96
CA LEU A 189 -3.11 2.24 21.29
C LEU A 189 -2.78 1.24 22.42
N ALA A 190 -2.32 0.03 22.12
CA ALA A 190 -2.25 -1.07 23.09
C ALA A 190 -1.07 -1.04 24.07
N ASP A 191 -0.20 -0.02 24.02
CA ASP A 191 0.85 0.21 25.03
C ASP A 191 0.45 1.27 26.07
N ASN A 192 -0.85 1.56 26.24
CA ASN A 192 -1.30 2.43 27.34
C ASN A 192 -1.76 1.57 28.55
N PRO A 193 -1.01 1.57 29.67
CA PRO A 193 -1.33 0.79 30.88
C PRO A 193 -2.56 1.31 31.65
N ASN A 194 -3.19 2.41 31.23
CA ASN A 194 -4.44 2.92 31.80
C ASN A 194 -5.65 2.70 30.85
N PRO A 195 -6.35 1.55 30.95
CA PRO A 195 -7.55 1.26 30.15
C PRO A 195 -8.76 2.11 30.56
N GLU A 196 -8.68 2.91 31.62
CA GLU A 196 -9.77 3.80 32.06
C GLU A 196 -9.90 5.09 31.23
N PHE A 197 -8.93 5.41 30.36
CA PHE A 197 -9.09 6.48 29.40
C PHE A 197 -9.85 5.96 28.16
N MET A 198 -11.16 5.74 28.31
CA MET A 198 -12.05 5.86 27.16
C MET A 198 -11.91 7.32 26.70
N PRO A 199 -11.37 7.62 25.49
CA PRO A 199 -11.52 8.96 24.97
C PRO A 199 -13.02 9.20 24.91
N THR A 200 -13.44 10.19 25.68
CA THR A 200 -14.79 10.70 25.74
C THR A 200 -15.32 10.72 24.33
N ARG A 201 -16.52 10.17 24.16
CA ARG A 201 -17.30 10.24 22.94
C ARG A 201 -17.71 11.70 22.74
N GLU A 202 -16.73 12.57 22.51
CA GLU A 202 -16.99 13.86 21.91
C GLU A 202 -17.41 13.57 20.49
N ASP A 203 -18.60 14.05 20.15
CA ASP A 203 -19.09 14.14 18.79
C ASP A 203 -18.09 14.99 17.98
N ALA A 204 -17.00 14.37 17.54
CA ALA A 204 -16.02 14.99 16.67
C ALA A 204 -16.79 15.40 15.42
N ALA A 205 -16.85 16.72 15.22
CA ALA A 205 -17.68 17.40 14.23
C ALA A 205 -17.72 16.66 12.89
N ALA A 206 -18.92 16.60 12.31
CA ALA A 206 -19.16 16.01 10.99
C ALA A 206 -18.15 16.56 9.97
N ARG A 207 -17.40 15.63 9.38
CA ARG A 207 -16.22 15.90 8.55
C ARG A 207 -16.55 16.57 7.22
N THR A 208 -15.68 17.48 6.81
CA THR A 208 -15.71 18.18 5.53
C THR A 208 -14.85 17.42 4.51
N VAL A 209 -15.43 17.08 3.36
CA VAL A 209 -14.64 16.71 2.18
C VAL A 209 -13.95 17.98 1.70
N PHE A 210 -12.62 17.98 1.65
CA PHE A 210 -11.84 19.15 1.23
C PHE A 210 -11.55 19.10 -0.27
N GLU A 211 -11.68 20.24 -0.96
CA GLU A 211 -11.15 20.41 -2.31
C GLU A 211 -9.74 21.00 -2.24
N GLY A 212 -8.80 20.47 -3.04
CA GLY A 212 -7.42 20.96 -3.13
C GLY A 212 -6.47 20.53 -2.00
N PRO A 213 -5.16 20.77 -2.16
CA PRO A 213 -4.15 20.48 -1.12
C PRO A 213 -4.29 21.43 0.10
N PRO A 214 -3.77 21.05 1.29
CA PRO A 214 -3.74 21.92 2.48
C PRO A 214 -2.94 23.20 2.26
N LEU A 215 -3.56 24.38 2.46
CA LEU A 215 -2.86 25.67 2.47
C LEU A 215 -1.95 25.77 3.69
N ALA A 216 -0.77 26.39 3.57
CA ALA A 216 0.24 26.48 4.63
C ALA A 216 -0.30 27.01 5.98
N SER A 217 -1.31 27.89 5.96
CA SER A 217 -1.96 28.47 7.15
C SER A 217 -3.01 27.58 7.81
N GLU A 218 -3.44 26.49 7.18
CA GLU A 218 -4.45 25.58 7.73
C GLU A 218 -3.89 24.78 8.91
N ARG A 219 -4.71 24.51 9.93
CA ARG A 219 -4.37 23.55 11.00
C ARG A 219 -4.43 22.14 10.43
N ALA A 220 -3.28 21.51 10.25
CA ALA A 220 -3.14 20.16 9.72
C ALA A 220 -1.94 19.46 10.37
N LEU A 221 -2.08 18.15 10.61
CA LEU A 221 -0.98 17.29 10.99
C LEU A 221 0.08 17.31 9.89
N THR A 222 1.33 17.60 10.25
CA THR A 222 2.42 17.77 9.28
C THR A 222 3.50 16.74 9.53
N VAL A 223 3.80 15.94 8.51
CA VAL A 223 4.97 15.04 8.50
C VAL A 223 6.09 15.74 7.76
N HIS A 224 7.17 16.03 8.48
CA HIS A 224 8.39 16.65 7.98
C HIS A 224 9.36 15.56 7.57
N VAL A 225 9.89 15.65 6.34
CA VAL A 225 10.89 14.71 5.84
C VAL A 225 12.08 15.46 5.25
N TRP A 226 13.26 15.15 5.77
CA TRP A 226 14.54 15.49 5.19
C TRP A 226 14.97 14.33 4.31
N THR A 227 14.85 14.51 2.99
CA THR A 227 15.25 13.47 2.05
C THR A 227 16.77 13.42 1.96
N PRO A 228 17.38 12.22 1.89
CA PRO A 228 18.84 12.07 1.81
C PRO A 228 19.55 13.01 0.83
N SER A 229 18.99 13.19 -0.37
CA SER A 229 19.55 14.08 -1.39
C SER A 229 19.30 15.58 -1.14
N GLY A 230 18.22 15.91 -0.45
CA GLY A 230 17.86 17.30 -0.10
C GLY A 230 18.54 17.81 1.17
N SER A 231 19.03 16.90 2.02
CA SER A 231 19.77 17.21 3.25
C SER A 231 21.29 17.06 3.11
N ALA A 232 21.78 16.60 1.96
CA ALA A 232 23.22 16.48 1.69
C ALA A 232 23.87 17.87 1.57
N LYS A 233 25.02 18.06 2.22
CA LYS A 233 25.79 19.32 2.17
C LYS A 233 26.51 19.53 0.83
N ALA A 234 26.71 18.46 0.05
CA ALA A 234 27.34 18.46 -1.26
C ALA A 234 26.50 17.72 -2.30
N GLN A 235 26.81 17.90 -3.58
CA GLN A 235 26.12 17.24 -4.69
C GLN A 235 26.17 15.71 -4.51
N THR A 236 25.03 15.04 -4.60
CA THR A 236 24.94 13.58 -4.40
C THR A 236 25.19 12.84 -5.70
N ARG A 237 25.86 11.68 -5.63
CA ARG A 237 25.92 10.74 -6.76
C ARG A 237 24.52 10.17 -6.98
N ASN A 238 24.10 10.01 -8.24
CA ASN A 238 22.73 9.58 -8.58
C ASN A 238 22.64 8.05 -8.67
N TYR A 239 22.29 7.40 -7.56
CA TYR A 239 21.83 6.02 -7.49
C TYR A 239 20.30 5.99 -7.25
N PRO A 240 19.47 5.95 -8.32
CA PRO A 240 18.04 6.27 -8.24
C PRO A 240 17.19 5.40 -7.29
N VAL A 241 17.68 4.21 -6.90
CA VAL A 241 17.00 3.33 -5.93
C VAL A 241 17.64 3.40 -4.54
N VAL A 242 18.95 3.64 -4.43
CA VAL A 242 19.67 3.68 -3.14
C VAL A 242 19.51 5.04 -2.48
N ASP A 243 19.69 6.13 -3.24
CA ASP A 243 19.57 7.52 -2.78
C ASP A 243 18.21 7.84 -2.19
N ARG A 244 17.17 7.16 -2.68
CA ARG A 244 15.77 7.41 -2.30
C ARG A 244 15.35 6.65 -1.04
N TYR A 245 15.87 5.46 -0.81
CA TYR A 245 15.30 4.53 0.19
C TYR A 245 16.24 4.11 1.31
N ILE A 246 17.56 4.28 1.14
CA ILE A 246 18.56 3.77 2.09
C ILE A 246 19.42 4.93 2.61
N ALA A 247 20.18 5.58 1.73
CA ALA A 247 21.00 6.74 2.04
C ALA A 247 21.49 7.38 0.73
N ALA A 248 21.74 8.68 0.73
CA ALA A 248 22.45 9.36 -0.35
C ALA A 248 23.91 9.51 0.05
N VAL A 249 24.81 9.16 -0.87
CA VAL A 249 26.25 9.36 -0.69
C VAL A 249 26.66 10.58 -1.49
N ASP A 250 27.22 11.57 -0.81
CA ASP A 250 27.74 12.75 -1.49
C ASP A 250 29.00 12.43 -2.33
N VAL A 251 29.42 13.36 -3.19
CA VAL A 251 30.63 13.20 -4.01
C VAL A 251 31.91 12.96 -3.20
N ASN A 252 31.90 13.28 -1.91
CA ASN A 252 33.01 13.12 -0.97
C ASN A 252 32.91 11.82 -0.14
N GLY A 253 31.87 11.00 -0.36
CA GLY A 253 31.67 9.74 0.36
C GLY A 253 30.91 9.86 1.68
N VAL A 254 30.37 11.03 2.04
CA VAL A 254 29.58 11.23 3.26
C VAL A 254 28.17 10.70 3.05
N VAL A 255 27.74 9.81 3.95
CA VAL A 255 26.43 9.16 3.92
C VAL A 255 25.40 10.06 4.63
N SER A 256 24.39 10.56 3.90
CA SER A 256 23.22 11.21 4.47
C SER A 256 22.05 10.23 4.48
N THR A 257 21.55 9.89 5.66
CA THR A 257 20.44 8.93 5.85
C THR A 257 19.06 9.60 5.87
N GLY A 258 19.02 10.94 5.80
CA GLY A 258 17.80 11.73 5.93
C GLY A 258 17.21 11.68 7.35
N HIS A 259 16.02 12.27 7.53
CA HIS A 259 15.30 12.26 8.82
C HIS A 259 13.80 12.44 8.62
N ALA A 260 13.00 12.08 9.63
CA ALA A 260 11.57 12.30 9.63
C ALA A 260 11.08 12.77 11.01
N ALA A 261 10.18 13.75 11.01
CA ALA A 261 9.49 14.23 12.20
C ALA A 261 7.98 14.41 11.92
N LEU A 262 7.17 14.45 12.98
CA LEU A 262 5.73 14.71 12.90
C LEU A 262 5.36 15.82 13.87
N GLU A 263 4.62 16.82 13.38
CA GLU A 263 4.17 17.99 14.13
C GLU A 263 2.63 18.09 14.05
N SER A 264 2.01 18.33 15.20
CA SER A 264 0.59 18.65 15.29
C SER A 264 0.36 20.09 15.79
N PRO A 265 -0.69 20.77 15.29
CA PRO A 265 -1.16 22.05 15.83
C PRO A 265 -1.53 22.07 17.32
N GLU A 266 -1.71 20.91 17.95
CA GLU A 266 -2.01 20.76 19.38
C GLU A 266 -0.75 20.73 20.26
N GLY A 267 0.45 20.71 19.65
CA GLY A 267 1.73 20.77 20.36
C GLY A 267 2.46 19.43 20.47
N VAL A 268 1.94 18.35 19.89
CA VAL A 268 2.70 17.09 19.75
C VAL A 268 3.77 17.24 18.68
N TYR A 269 5.02 16.96 19.06
CA TYR A 269 6.16 16.88 18.16
C TYR A 269 6.92 15.56 18.36
N VAL A 270 6.99 14.72 17.33
CA VAL A 270 7.63 13.40 17.37
C VAL A 270 8.84 13.41 16.46
N SER A 271 10.03 13.43 17.06
CA SER A 271 11.32 13.40 16.36
C SER A 271 12.36 12.78 17.28
N LEU A 272 12.84 11.58 16.96
CA LEU A 272 13.73 10.78 17.82
C LEU A 272 15.11 10.65 17.19
N TYR A 273 16.13 11.07 17.96
CA TYR A 273 17.54 10.95 17.61
C TYR A 273 18.27 9.97 18.53
N PRO A 274 19.38 9.37 18.10
CA PRO A 274 20.32 8.76 19.03
C PRO A 274 20.97 9.85 19.90
N ALA A 275 21.19 9.58 21.18
CA ALA A 275 21.81 10.53 22.10
C ALA A 275 23.31 10.75 21.83
N ALA A 276 23.97 9.74 21.27
CA ALA A 276 25.35 9.78 20.82
C ALA A 276 25.44 9.30 19.37
N GLU A 277 26.42 9.78 18.62
CA GLU A 277 26.66 9.29 17.27
C GLU A 277 26.98 7.79 17.28
N ILE A 278 26.37 7.06 16.34
CA ILE A 278 26.60 5.62 16.19
C ILE A 278 27.77 5.45 15.24
N ASP A 279 28.85 4.83 15.70
CA ASP A 279 30.02 4.54 14.85
C ASP A 279 29.64 3.53 13.75
N HIS A 280 29.93 3.91 12.51
CA HIS A 280 29.55 3.17 11.30
C HIS A 280 30.75 2.38 10.76
N SER A 281 31.36 1.51 11.56
CA SER A 281 32.39 0.61 11.05
C SER A 281 31.75 -0.38 10.03
N PRO A 282 32.24 -0.46 8.78
CA PRO A 282 31.64 -1.31 7.74
C PRO A 282 31.60 -2.81 8.11
N GLU A 283 32.57 -3.25 8.92
CA GLU A 283 32.72 -4.64 9.39
C GLU A 283 31.61 -5.08 10.35
N GLN A 284 30.93 -4.13 11.01
CA GLN A 284 29.85 -4.40 11.97
C GLN A 284 28.46 -4.08 11.40
N PHE A 285 28.36 -3.66 10.13
CA PHE A 285 27.12 -3.19 9.52
C PHE A 285 25.97 -4.21 9.59
N GLY A 286 26.26 -5.50 9.35
CA GLY A 286 25.26 -6.56 9.47
C GLY A 286 24.75 -6.80 10.89
N THR A 287 25.60 -6.54 11.90
CA THR A 287 25.20 -6.61 13.31
C THR A 287 24.36 -5.41 13.68
N LEU A 288 24.74 -4.19 13.26
CA LEU A 288 24.01 -2.94 13.50
C LEU A 288 22.57 -2.96 12.95
N LEU A 289 22.31 -3.69 11.86
CA LEU A 289 20.97 -3.82 11.28
C LEU A 289 20.04 -4.77 12.06
N ARG A 290 20.54 -5.51 13.05
CA ARG A 290 19.69 -6.40 13.85
C ARG A 290 18.74 -5.59 14.72
N ALA A 291 17.46 -5.93 14.66
CA ALA A 291 16.41 -5.40 15.53
C ALA A 291 16.41 -6.11 16.89
N THR A 292 17.57 -6.22 17.52
CA THR A 292 17.76 -6.91 18.80
C THR A 292 18.21 -5.93 19.90
N ALA A 293 18.02 -6.32 21.16
CA ALA A 293 18.23 -5.43 22.30
C ALA A 293 19.70 -5.00 22.48
N GLU A 294 20.65 -5.76 21.94
CA GLU A 294 22.08 -5.44 22.00
C GLU A 294 22.44 -4.19 21.19
N ASN A 295 21.60 -3.79 20.23
CA ASN A 295 21.78 -2.58 19.42
C ASN A 295 20.99 -1.38 19.96
N ASN A 296 20.43 -1.49 21.16
CA ASN A 296 19.72 -0.39 21.80
C ASN A 296 20.71 0.61 22.37
N VAL A 297 20.50 1.88 22.02
CA VAL A 297 21.26 3.01 22.55
C VAL A 297 20.30 4.04 23.15
N PRO A 298 20.76 4.91 24.06
CA PRO A 298 19.94 6.01 24.54
C PRO A 298 19.53 6.93 23.37
N GLY A 299 18.29 7.39 23.37
CA GLY A 299 17.75 8.33 22.40
C GLY A 299 17.25 9.62 23.06
N ILE A 300 17.06 10.65 22.26
CA ILE A 300 16.59 11.98 22.67
C ILE A 300 15.48 12.42 21.72
N PHE A 301 14.35 12.83 22.29
CA PHE A 301 13.28 13.47 21.54
C PHE A 301 13.56 14.96 21.40
N GLN A 302 13.42 15.50 20.18
CA GLN A 302 13.54 16.92 19.94
C GLN A 302 12.30 17.67 20.48
N PRO A 303 12.45 18.92 20.93
CA PRO A 303 11.36 19.64 21.58
C PRO A 303 10.30 20.14 20.59
N ASP A 304 10.72 20.71 19.46
CA ASP A 304 9.84 21.30 18.46
C ASP A 304 10.55 21.49 17.10
N TYR A 305 9.77 21.65 16.03
CA TYR A 305 10.28 21.83 14.67
C TYR A 305 11.14 23.09 14.50
N ARG A 306 10.81 24.20 15.19
CA ARG A 306 11.56 25.46 15.07
C ARG A 306 12.96 25.31 15.64
N THR A 307 13.11 24.61 16.76
CA THR A 307 14.40 24.32 17.38
C THR A 307 15.22 23.37 16.50
N GLU A 308 14.62 22.27 16.04
CA GLU A 308 15.30 21.27 15.20
C GLU A 308 15.73 21.86 13.84
N SER A 309 14.84 22.58 13.16
CA SER A 309 15.12 23.17 11.85
C SER A 309 16.18 24.29 11.91
N LYS A 310 16.28 25.00 13.03
CA LYS A 310 17.36 25.98 13.27
C LYS A 310 18.70 25.31 13.56
N ALA A 311 18.69 24.20 14.28
CA ALA A 311 19.91 23.46 14.62
C ALA A 311 20.53 22.76 13.40
N TRP A 312 19.71 22.33 12.44
CA TRP A 312 20.15 21.62 11.25
C TRP A 312 19.77 22.30 9.93
N CYS A 313 18.54 22.11 9.46
CA CYS A 313 17.97 22.82 8.31
C CYS A 313 16.44 22.61 8.24
N PRO A 314 15.71 23.43 7.49
CA PRO A 314 14.29 23.18 7.22
C PRO A 314 14.04 21.86 6.50
N SER A 315 12.90 21.21 6.78
CA SER A 315 12.51 19.95 6.14
C SER A 315 12.36 20.09 4.62
N THR A 316 12.91 19.15 3.85
CA THR A 316 12.86 19.17 2.38
C THR A 316 11.43 19.00 1.84
N VAL A 317 10.64 18.12 2.46
CA VAL A 317 9.28 17.80 2.03
C VAL A 317 8.36 17.76 3.25
N GLN A 318 7.16 18.31 3.08
CA GLN A 318 6.10 18.24 4.08
C GLN A 318 4.88 17.52 3.50
N VAL A 319 4.32 16.58 4.25
CA VAL A 319 3.02 15.94 3.95
C VAL A 319 2.02 16.37 5.01
N ARG A 320 0.94 17.01 4.58
CA ARG A 320 -0.05 17.62 5.48
C ARG A 320 -1.37 16.88 5.40
N ILE A 321 -1.98 16.60 6.55
CA ILE A 321 -3.20 15.80 6.69
C ILE A 321 -4.19 16.55 7.58
N ARG A 322 -5.39 16.80 7.05
CA ARG A 322 -6.45 17.55 7.75
C ARG A 322 -7.27 16.63 8.65
N ASN A 323 -7.68 15.48 8.12
CA ASN A 323 -8.47 14.51 8.86
C ASN A 323 -7.56 13.60 9.70
N TYR A 324 -7.27 14.01 10.93
CA TYR A 324 -6.62 13.16 11.93
C TYR A 324 -7.35 13.29 13.28
N ASP A 325 -6.94 12.47 14.25
CA ASP A 325 -7.47 12.44 15.60
C ASP A 325 -6.40 12.91 16.58
N ALA A 326 -6.51 14.17 17.02
CA ALA A 326 -5.52 14.78 17.90
C ALA A 326 -5.48 14.11 19.29
N ALA A 327 -6.63 13.69 19.82
CA ALA A 327 -6.70 13.02 21.12
C ALA A 327 -5.97 11.67 21.09
N LYS A 328 -6.16 10.89 20.02
CA LYS A 328 -5.42 9.62 19.85
C LYS A 328 -3.92 9.82 19.64
N LEU A 329 -3.54 10.86 18.90
CA LEU A 329 -2.13 11.22 18.73
C LEU A 329 -1.51 11.60 20.07
N GLN A 330 -2.18 12.41 20.89
CA GLN A 330 -1.72 12.80 22.22
C GLN A 330 -1.58 11.57 23.13
N ALA A 331 -2.60 10.72 23.20
CA ALA A 331 -2.56 9.50 24.02
C ALA A 331 -1.44 8.55 23.59
N PHE A 332 -1.22 8.40 22.28
CA PHE A 332 -0.05 7.66 21.76
C PHE A 332 1.24 8.32 22.23
N TRP A 333 1.35 9.64 22.09
CA TRP A 333 2.57 10.36 22.40
C TRP A 333 2.94 10.29 23.89
N ASP A 334 1.95 10.41 24.78
CA ASP A 334 2.15 10.37 26.23
C ASP A 334 2.78 9.05 26.68
N GLY A 335 2.33 7.90 26.15
CA GLY A 335 2.97 6.61 26.43
C GLY A 335 4.25 6.38 25.62
N TYR A 336 4.28 6.76 24.35
CA TYR A 336 5.41 6.47 23.48
C TYR A 336 6.70 7.18 23.91
N ARG A 337 6.58 8.40 24.45
CA ARG A 337 7.74 9.23 24.87
C ARG A 337 8.43 8.74 26.15
N GLU A 338 7.76 7.92 26.97
CA GLU A 338 8.33 7.40 28.22
C GLU A 338 9.55 6.51 27.97
N ASN A 339 9.56 5.79 26.84
CA ASN A 339 10.69 5.00 26.42
C ASN A 339 11.58 5.79 25.46
N THR A 340 12.75 6.21 25.93
CA THR A 340 13.73 6.96 25.12
C THR A 340 14.71 6.07 24.36
N THR A 341 14.52 4.74 24.35
CA THR A 341 15.40 3.83 23.62
C THR A 341 15.43 4.17 22.13
N TYR A 342 16.62 4.26 21.57
CA TYR A 342 16.85 4.34 20.14
C TYR A 342 17.39 3.01 19.62
N ASN A 343 16.82 2.54 18.51
CA ASN A 343 17.34 1.42 17.75
C ASN A 343 17.21 1.74 16.26
N LEU A 344 18.33 1.63 15.53
CA LEU A 344 18.40 1.98 14.11
C LEU A 344 17.33 1.27 13.26
N THR A 345 16.98 0.04 13.62
CA THR A 345 16.12 -0.83 12.82
C THR A 345 14.65 -0.72 13.24
N TYR A 346 14.36 -0.88 14.54
CA TYR A 346 12.97 -0.99 15.01
C TYR A 346 12.42 0.24 15.75
N ARG A 347 13.28 1.17 16.20
CA ARG A 347 12.88 2.36 16.97
C ARG A 347 13.77 3.57 16.66
N ASN A 348 13.60 4.10 15.47
CA ASN A 348 14.26 5.30 14.96
C ASN A 348 13.24 6.43 14.71
N CYS A 349 13.69 7.58 14.19
CA CYS A 349 12.84 8.71 13.82
C CYS A 349 11.66 8.31 12.92
N SER A 350 11.94 7.54 11.86
CA SER A 350 10.99 7.13 10.83
C SER A 350 9.91 6.17 11.37
N SER A 351 10.31 5.21 12.21
CA SER A 351 9.37 4.31 12.88
C SER A 351 8.49 5.05 13.89
N SER A 352 9.07 6.01 14.63
CA SER A 352 8.34 6.83 15.61
C SER A 352 7.27 7.68 14.92
N VAL A 353 7.63 8.34 13.83
CA VAL A 353 6.70 9.10 12.98
C VAL A 353 5.62 8.21 12.38
N SER A 354 5.99 7.04 11.85
CA SER A 354 5.02 6.13 11.21
C SER A 354 4.03 5.56 12.22
N ASN A 355 4.47 5.25 13.45
CA ASN A 355 3.60 4.80 14.54
C ASN A 355 2.68 5.93 15.03
N ALA A 356 3.21 7.14 15.21
CA ALA A 356 2.41 8.33 15.57
C ALA A 356 1.35 8.65 14.51
N LEU A 357 1.72 8.56 13.24
CA LEU A 357 0.80 8.73 12.12
C LEU A 357 -0.29 7.65 12.09
N GLU A 358 0.06 6.39 12.38
CA GLU A 358 -0.89 5.29 12.51
C GLU A 358 -1.89 5.53 13.64
N ALA A 359 -1.44 6.01 14.80
CA ALA A 359 -2.31 6.37 15.92
C ALA A 359 -3.25 7.54 15.56
N ALA A 360 -2.72 8.60 14.94
CA ALA A 360 -3.49 9.77 14.53
C ALA A 360 -4.57 9.46 13.48
N LEU A 361 -4.35 8.42 12.65
CA LEU A 361 -5.26 8.01 11.57
C LEU A 361 -6.14 6.81 11.91
N ASP A 362 -6.08 6.31 13.15
CA ASP A 362 -6.96 5.24 13.60
C ASP A 362 -8.42 5.65 13.44
N GLY A 363 -9.22 4.83 12.77
CA GLY A 363 -10.63 4.97 12.44
C GLY A 363 -10.94 6.09 11.43
N VAL A 364 -9.94 6.69 10.78
CA VAL A 364 -10.16 7.87 9.93
C VAL A 364 -11.10 7.61 8.75
N VAL A 365 -11.08 6.45 8.10
CA VAL A 365 -12.03 6.17 7.00
C VAL A 365 -13.41 5.84 7.53
N GLY A 366 -13.49 5.10 8.65
CA GLY A 366 -14.74 4.73 9.31
C GLY A 366 -15.53 5.96 9.78
N ARG A 367 -14.87 6.86 10.52
CA ARG A 367 -15.46 8.10 11.02
C ARG A 367 -15.90 9.06 9.89
N LEU A 368 -15.28 9.01 8.71
CA LEU A 368 -15.55 9.94 7.58
C LEU A 368 -16.94 9.68 6.99
N HIS A 369 -17.37 8.43 7.03
CA HIS A 369 -18.62 7.99 6.42
C HIS A 369 -19.73 7.76 7.46
N GLY A 370 -19.40 7.77 8.76
CA GLY A 370 -20.35 7.72 9.87
C GLY A 370 -21.34 6.55 9.78
N ALA A 371 -22.62 6.80 10.07
CA ALA A 371 -23.69 5.80 9.99
C ALA A 371 -23.93 5.24 8.58
N ARG A 372 -23.47 5.93 7.51
CA ARG A 372 -23.55 5.47 6.12
C ARG A 372 -22.44 4.51 5.73
N ALA A 373 -21.54 4.17 6.66
CA ALA A 373 -20.46 3.22 6.44
C ALA A 373 -21.03 1.79 6.27
N GLY A 374 -21.46 1.46 5.06
CA GLY A 374 -21.92 0.14 4.61
C GLY A 374 -20.78 -0.72 4.05
N TRP A 375 -21.12 -1.88 3.47
CA TRP A 375 -20.16 -2.76 2.77
C TRP A 375 -19.46 -2.07 1.58
N GLY A 376 -20.14 -1.14 0.92
CA GLY A 376 -19.57 -0.35 -0.16
C GLY A 376 -18.33 0.44 0.27
N LEU A 377 -18.22 0.84 1.55
CA LEU A 377 -17.02 1.52 2.05
C LEU A 377 -15.82 0.58 2.13
N LEU A 378 -16.01 -0.64 2.66
CA LEU A 378 -14.95 -1.65 2.70
C LEU A 378 -14.49 -2.02 1.29
N LEU A 379 -15.43 -2.26 0.37
CA LEU A 379 -15.11 -2.57 -1.02
C LEU A 379 -14.38 -1.40 -1.69
N ARG A 380 -14.86 -0.17 -1.52
CA ARG A 380 -14.18 1.02 -2.04
C ARG A 380 -12.76 1.14 -1.50
N LEU A 381 -12.57 0.94 -0.20
CA LEU A 381 -11.25 1.02 0.43
C LEU A 381 -10.31 -0.09 -0.10
N LEU A 382 -10.80 -1.32 -0.26
CA LEU A 382 -10.04 -2.43 -0.85
C LEU A 382 -9.70 -2.20 -2.33
N LEU A 383 -10.53 -1.47 -3.06
CA LEU A 383 -10.28 -1.09 -4.46
C LEU A 383 -9.43 0.17 -4.60
N THR A 384 -9.08 0.83 -3.50
CA THR A 384 -8.29 2.07 -3.52
C THR A 384 -6.79 1.73 -3.62
N PRO A 385 -6.08 2.11 -4.72
CA PRO A 385 -4.67 1.74 -4.93
C PRO A 385 -3.74 2.19 -3.80
N GLU A 386 -4.03 3.33 -3.18
CA GLU A 386 -3.23 3.93 -2.11
C GLU A 386 -3.17 3.02 -0.88
N LEU A 387 -4.24 2.28 -0.58
CA LEU A 387 -4.23 1.27 0.49
C LEU A 387 -3.20 0.17 0.20
N TRP A 388 -3.12 -0.30 -1.05
CA TRP A 388 -2.19 -1.34 -1.45
C TRP A 388 -0.76 -0.85 -1.39
N VAL A 389 -0.50 0.36 -1.88
CA VAL A 389 0.82 1.02 -1.79
C VAL A 389 1.23 1.16 -0.33
N ALA A 390 0.37 1.72 0.52
CA ALA A 390 0.61 1.85 1.96
C ALA A 390 0.90 0.49 2.62
N ALA A 391 0.13 -0.55 2.28
CA ALA A 391 0.30 -1.89 2.81
C ALA A 391 1.64 -2.52 2.41
N GLN A 392 2.11 -2.31 1.19
CA GLN A 392 3.39 -2.83 0.71
C GLN A 392 4.57 -2.09 1.34
N ILE A 393 4.50 -0.75 1.41
CA ILE A 393 5.53 0.07 2.07
C ILE A 393 5.67 -0.35 3.53
N ARG A 394 4.55 -0.44 4.26
CA ARG A 394 4.53 -0.88 5.65
C ARG A 394 5.09 -2.29 5.83
N LYS A 395 4.72 -3.23 4.95
CA LYS A 395 5.28 -4.61 4.99
C LYS A 395 6.80 -4.55 4.87
N ARG A 396 7.31 -3.84 3.86
CA ARG A 396 8.74 -3.70 3.60
C ARG A 396 9.48 -3.04 4.77
N ALA A 397 8.93 -1.95 5.31
CA ALA A 397 9.52 -1.22 6.42
C ALA A 397 9.63 -2.07 7.69
N LEU A 398 8.60 -2.87 8.02
CA LEU A 398 8.66 -3.78 9.16
C LEU A 398 9.64 -4.94 9.00
N THR A 399 9.88 -5.40 7.77
CA THR A 399 10.82 -6.51 7.51
C THR A 399 12.28 -6.06 7.39
N MET A 400 12.51 -4.77 7.17
CA MET A 400 13.84 -4.19 7.01
C MET A 400 14.05 -3.15 8.12
N ALA A 401 13.79 -1.88 7.82
CA ALA A 401 13.71 -0.80 8.78
C ALA A 401 12.83 0.31 8.19
N TRP A 402 12.21 1.12 9.05
CA TRP A 402 11.61 2.38 8.61
C TRP A 402 12.72 3.36 8.23
N THR A 403 12.65 3.92 7.03
CA THR A 403 13.56 4.97 6.55
C THR A 403 12.78 6.23 6.19
N PRO A 404 13.43 7.42 6.12
CA PRO A 404 12.73 8.67 5.80
C PRO A 404 12.02 8.61 4.45
N GLY A 405 12.62 7.95 3.45
CA GLY A 405 12.01 7.73 2.14
C GLY A 405 10.76 6.85 2.19
N LEU A 406 10.81 5.74 2.95
CA LEU A 406 9.63 4.87 3.14
C LEU A 406 8.52 5.61 3.90
N THR A 407 8.88 6.38 4.93
CA THR A 407 7.94 7.17 5.73
C THR A 407 7.26 8.25 4.89
N LEU A 408 8.00 8.93 4.00
CA LEU A 408 7.45 9.91 3.07
C LEU A 408 6.40 9.29 2.14
N ASP A 409 6.73 8.17 1.50
CA ASP A 409 5.83 7.52 0.55
C ASP A 409 4.63 6.90 1.28
N TYR A 410 4.83 6.43 2.51
CA TYR A 410 3.76 5.95 3.38
C TYR A 410 2.81 7.08 3.79
N ALA A 411 3.34 8.21 4.27
CA ALA A 411 2.55 9.39 4.66
C ALA A 411 1.75 9.96 3.49
N ARG A 412 2.31 9.97 2.27
CA ARG A 412 1.58 10.35 1.05
C ARG A 412 0.43 9.40 0.73
N ALA A 413 0.65 8.09 0.85
CA ALA A 413 -0.41 7.12 0.61
C ALA A 413 -1.53 7.25 1.67
N LEU A 414 -1.16 7.41 2.94
CA LEU A 414 -2.12 7.59 4.02
C LEU A 414 -2.87 8.93 3.94
N SER A 415 -2.22 10.03 3.53
CA SER A 415 -2.88 11.33 3.37
C SER A 415 -3.98 11.30 2.31
N MET A 416 -3.78 10.53 1.22
CA MET A 416 -4.82 10.33 0.19
C MET A 416 -6.02 9.52 0.70
N LEU A 417 -5.82 8.64 1.69
CA LEU A 417 -6.88 7.86 2.32
C LEU A 417 -7.62 8.65 3.40
N ALA A 418 -6.88 9.47 4.16
CA ALA A 418 -7.39 10.32 5.23
C ALA A 418 -8.12 11.56 4.70
N ASP A 419 -7.59 12.21 3.67
CA ASP A 419 -8.19 13.35 2.98
C ASP A 419 -8.63 12.94 1.56
N PRO A 420 -9.70 12.12 1.43
CA PRO A 420 -10.13 11.62 0.14
C PRO A 420 -10.54 12.79 -0.75
N ARG A 421 -9.72 13.07 -1.77
CA ARG A 421 -10.06 14.05 -2.79
C ARG A 421 -11.24 13.53 -3.60
N PRO A 422 -12.20 14.38 -4.00
CA PRO A 422 -13.20 13.97 -4.97
C PRO A 422 -12.47 13.40 -6.18
N PHE A 423 -12.72 12.12 -6.46
CA PHE A 423 -12.08 11.33 -7.49
C PHE A 423 -12.05 12.10 -8.83
N GLY A 424 -10.92 12.73 -9.15
CA GLY A 424 -10.77 13.59 -10.32
C GLY A 424 -11.08 12.86 -11.62
N TRP A 425 -10.75 11.57 -11.71
CA TRP A 425 -11.08 10.72 -12.84
C TRP A 425 -12.59 10.59 -13.07
N TRP A 426 -13.45 10.59 -12.04
CA TRP A 426 -14.91 10.47 -12.22
C TRP A 426 -15.50 11.77 -12.75
N LYS A 427 -15.06 12.92 -12.20
CA LYS A 427 -15.39 14.25 -12.76
C LYS A 427 -14.85 14.38 -14.21
N MET A 428 -13.63 13.90 -14.49
CA MET A 428 -13.07 13.92 -15.85
C MET A 428 -13.75 12.93 -16.81
N SER A 429 -14.11 11.72 -16.37
CA SER A 429 -14.85 10.74 -17.18
C SER A 429 -16.27 11.21 -17.45
N GLN A 430 -16.94 11.82 -16.46
CA GLN A 430 -18.23 12.47 -16.67
C GLN A 430 -18.10 13.66 -17.63
N ALA A 431 -17.03 14.46 -17.53
CA ALA A 431 -16.76 15.55 -18.46
C ALA A 431 -16.49 15.01 -19.89
N ALA A 432 -15.71 13.93 -20.02
CA ALA A 432 -15.44 13.29 -21.30
C ALA A 432 -16.70 12.66 -21.93
N ILE A 433 -17.54 11.98 -21.13
CA ILE A 433 -18.83 11.43 -21.59
C ILE A 433 -19.77 12.56 -22.03
N ARG A 434 -19.83 13.68 -21.29
CA ARG A 434 -20.60 14.87 -21.68
C ARG A 434 -20.07 15.47 -22.98
N GLN A 435 -18.75 15.55 -23.15
CA GLN A 435 -18.12 16.07 -24.36
C GLN A 435 -18.37 15.15 -25.57
N ILE A 436 -18.35 13.83 -25.38
CA ILE A 436 -18.73 12.84 -26.41
C ILE A 436 -20.21 13.00 -26.78
N GLY A 437 -21.09 13.18 -25.78
CA GLY A 437 -22.51 13.44 -26.00
C GLY A 437 -22.77 14.72 -26.79
N GLN A 438 -22.06 15.81 -26.47
CA GLN A 438 -22.14 17.08 -27.17
C GLN A 438 -21.62 16.98 -28.61
N ARG A 439 -20.50 16.29 -28.84
CA ARG A 439 -19.97 16.04 -30.20
C ARG A 439 -20.93 15.22 -31.05
N ARG A 440 -21.52 14.16 -30.49
CA ARG A 440 -22.55 13.35 -31.18
C ARG A 440 -23.81 14.17 -31.49
N ALA A 441 -24.23 15.05 -30.59
CA ALA A 441 -25.34 15.96 -30.84
C ALA A 441 -25.01 16.99 -31.94
N GLY A 442 -23.77 17.46 -31.99
CA GLY A 442 -23.26 18.34 -33.05
C GLY A 442 -23.26 17.67 -34.42
N TRP A 443 -22.74 16.44 -34.53
CA TRP A 443 -22.76 15.66 -35.78
C TRP A 443 -24.18 15.42 -36.30
N ARG A 444 -25.12 15.07 -35.41
CA ARG A 444 -26.54 14.90 -35.80
C ARG A 444 -27.19 16.20 -36.31
N ARG A 445 -26.75 17.38 -35.83
CA ARG A 445 -27.23 18.67 -36.35
C ARG A 445 -26.64 18.95 -37.72
N GLN A 446 -25.35 18.71 -37.91
CA GLN A 446 -24.67 18.87 -39.20
C GLN A 446 -25.27 17.95 -40.27
N ASP A 447 -25.56 16.69 -39.93
CA ASP A 447 -26.22 15.74 -40.84
C ASP A 447 -27.61 16.23 -41.25
N ARG A 448 -28.40 16.74 -40.30
CA ARG A 448 -29.73 17.31 -40.59
C ARG A 448 -29.64 18.57 -41.46
N GLU A 449 -28.67 19.44 -41.23
CA GLU A 449 -28.42 20.64 -42.03
C GLU A 449 -27.89 20.31 -43.44
N ALA A 450 -27.12 19.24 -43.59
CA ALA A 450 -26.67 18.74 -44.89
C ALA A 450 -27.85 18.17 -45.71
N VAL A 451 -28.71 17.37 -45.08
CA VAL A 451 -29.94 16.86 -45.70
C VAL A 451 -30.89 18.01 -46.09
N ALA A 452 -31.06 19.00 -45.22
CA ALA A 452 -31.91 20.16 -45.50
C ALA A 452 -31.36 21.06 -46.62
N ARG A 453 -30.03 21.17 -46.77
CA ARG A 453 -29.39 21.88 -47.89
C ARG A 453 -29.58 21.16 -49.21
N ASN A 454 -29.47 19.83 -49.22
CA ASN A 454 -29.68 19.02 -50.43
C ASN A 454 -31.15 18.95 -50.85
N ALA A 455 -32.09 19.25 -49.95
CA ALA A 455 -33.52 19.30 -50.24
C ALA A 455 -34.02 20.66 -50.77
N ARG A 456 -33.15 21.69 -50.88
CA ARG A 456 -33.53 22.97 -51.49
C ARG A 456 -33.41 22.89 -53.02
N PRO A 457 -34.48 23.14 -53.79
CA PRO A 457 -34.39 23.19 -55.25
C PRO A 457 -33.46 24.34 -55.68
N GLN A 458 -32.56 24.08 -56.62
CA GLN A 458 -31.75 25.14 -57.26
C GLN A 458 -32.69 26.13 -57.97
N PRO A 459 -32.48 27.45 -57.82
CA PRO A 459 -33.28 28.43 -58.55
C PRO A 459 -32.98 28.28 -60.05
N THR A 460 -34.03 28.01 -60.82
CA THR A 460 -34.01 27.95 -62.29
C THR A 460 -33.59 29.31 -62.83
N THR A 461 -32.41 29.36 -63.45
CA THR A 461 -31.94 30.53 -64.19
C THR A 461 -32.81 30.70 -65.44
N GLU A 462 -33.77 31.62 -65.37
CA GLU A 462 -34.50 32.07 -66.56
C GLU A 462 -33.54 32.76 -67.53
N SER A 463 -33.55 32.26 -68.77
CA SER A 463 -32.91 32.82 -69.95
C SER A 463 -33.38 34.25 -70.21
N ARG A 464 -32.45 35.21 -70.29
CA ARG A 464 -32.67 36.48 -71.00
C ARG A 464 -31.94 36.43 -72.35
N GLN A 465 -32.68 36.93 -73.33
CA GLN A 465 -32.46 37.00 -74.78
C GLN A 465 -31.13 37.63 -75.18
#